data_AF-A0A9P1N471-F1
#
_entry.id   AF-A0A9P1N471-F1
#
_cell.length_a   1.000
_cell.length_b   1.000
_cell.length_c   1.000
_cell.angle_alpha   90.00
_cell.angle_beta   90.00
_cell.angle_gamma   90.00
#
_symmetry.space_group_name_H-M   'P 1'
#
loop_
_entity.id
_entity.type
_entity.pdbx_description
1 polymer ?
#
loop_
_entity_poly.entity_id
_entity_poly.type
_entity_poly.pdbx_seq_one_letter_code
_entity_poly.pdbx_strand_id
1 'polypeptide(L)'
;MSGEQIESEINQEKTKPESSLTIHTYNSAANLTEHQTILLDPNEYLFDIATKNSCVRPLENFIKLLSKSNVPREFTSFMSVPLTRTRTVDAFFDNIEANKYHEDVLVYEKTRVRVPHTKLGHDYINASWLDGFRETRKFIVTQTPLSSTVSQFYRMIYDRKSYVIVSLAELIDENNQPYVPQKIGDVLKFDEFSIEMSSIRQITSTYHSATLKLTKEGQDTRQIILLVYHGWGVSGYPRHPSDIHKIIADMNHMKTILRKKALDENMTEEKQPFPITLMCFDGLSRSCVIAALDILCRRLEHSTALGTPYVDVLDTIARLRMLRAAACPKAEHHIFLSMAILEFGIRRRIISREMLAEIDLSGFVLSGEVK
;
A
#
# COMPACT_ATOMS: atom_id res chain seq x y z
N MET A 1 59.63 29.06 -21.92
CA MET A 1 59.85 27.68 -22.39
C MET A 1 59.53 26.77 -21.24
N SER A 2 58.60 25.84 -21.29
CA SER A 2 57.55 25.46 -22.25
C SER A 2 56.80 24.39 -21.42
N GLY A 3 55.49 24.43 -21.26
CA GLY A 3 54.58 24.00 -22.33
C GLY A 3 54.55 22.47 -22.53
N GLU A 4 55.52 21.70 -22.01
CA GLU A 4 55.73 20.30 -22.44
C GLU A 4 55.92 19.29 -21.30
N GLN A 5 55.71 19.66 -20.03
CA GLN A 5 55.74 18.70 -18.90
C GLN A 5 54.37 18.41 -18.27
N ILE A 6 53.28 18.92 -18.85
CA ILE A 6 51.90 18.61 -18.42
C ILE A 6 51.18 17.70 -19.43
N GLU A 7 51.75 17.44 -20.62
CA GLU A 7 51.12 16.61 -21.66
C GLU A 7 51.57 15.14 -21.66
N SER A 8 52.51 14.71 -20.82
CA SER A 8 52.97 13.31 -20.79
C SER A 8 52.20 12.38 -19.85
N GLU A 9 51.27 12.88 -19.03
CA GLU A 9 50.38 12.04 -18.21
C GLU A 9 48.99 11.80 -18.83
N ILE A 10 48.72 12.37 -20.01
CA ILE A 10 47.42 12.25 -20.70
C ILE A 10 47.39 11.09 -21.72
N ASN A 11 48.48 10.34 -21.92
CA ASN A 11 48.57 9.35 -23.02
C ASN A 11 49.02 7.93 -22.64
N GLN A 12 48.58 7.42 -21.47
CA GLN A 12 48.66 5.97 -21.16
C GLN A 12 47.33 5.33 -20.76
N GLU A 13 46.21 5.85 -21.29
CA GLU A 13 44.89 5.26 -21.10
C GLU A 13 44.34 4.67 -22.41
N LYS A 14 45.15 3.85 -23.11
CA LYS A 14 44.64 2.94 -24.14
C LYS A 14 45.41 1.64 -24.08
N THR A 15 44.82 0.66 -23.40
CA THR A 15 44.59 -0.74 -23.84
C THR A 15 44.45 -1.66 -22.63
N LYS A 16 43.22 -1.92 -22.19
CA LYS A 16 42.78 -3.16 -21.52
C LYS A 16 41.26 -3.28 -21.64
N PRO A 17 40.71 -4.50 -21.73
CA PRO A 17 39.36 -4.73 -22.23
C PRO A 17 38.33 -4.23 -21.21
N GLU A 18 37.39 -3.41 -21.69
CA GLU A 18 36.15 -3.07 -20.98
C GLU A 18 35.33 -4.34 -20.76
N SER A 19 35.58 -5.01 -19.65
CA SER A 19 34.58 -5.83 -18.96
C SER A 19 34.13 -5.14 -17.67
N SER A 20 34.07 -3.80 -17.69
CA SER A 20 33.25 -3.05 -16.75
C SER A 20 31.81 -3.22 -17.20
N LEU A 21 31.08 -4.08 -16.49
CA LEU A 21 29.62 -4.05 -16.53
C LEU A 21 29.18 -2.65 -16.10
N THR A 22 28.96 -1.78 -17.10
CA THR A 22 28.17 -0.56 -16.97
C THR A 22 26.77 -1.03 -16.62
N ILE A 23 26.50 -1.21 -15.33
CA ILE A 23 25.16 -1.41 -14.80
C ILE A 23 24.45 -0.09 -15.11
N HIS A 24 23.77 -0.06 -16.25
CA HIS A 24 22.80 0.96 -16.57
C HIS A 24 21.97 1.19 -15.31
N THR A 25 22.04 2.42 -14.84
CA THR A 25 21.18 3.03 -13.84
C THR A 25 19.73 2.67 -14.16
N TYR A 26 19.23 1.57 -13.58
CA TYR A 26 17.81 1.33 -13.43
C TYR A 26 17.25 2.60 -12.80
N ASN A 27 16.29 3.26 -13.46
CA ASN A 27 15.60 4.46 -12.97
C ASN A 27 15.21 4.24 -11.50
N SER A 28 16.08 4.69 -10.60
CA SER A 28 16.04 4.32 -9.21
C SER A 28 14.96 5.13 -8.54
N ALA A 29 14.34 4.55 -7.51
CA ALA A 29 13.40 5.25 -6.63
C ALA A 29 13.95 6.62 -6.12
N ALA A 30 15.28 6.80 -6.14
CA ALA A 30 15.98 8.03 -5.82
C ALA A 30 15.75 9.18 -6.83
N ASN A 31 15.54 8.89 -8.12
CA ASN A 31 15.29 9.95 -9.12
C ASN A 31 13.81 10.42 -9.17
N LEU A 32 12.86 9.61 -8.70
CA LEU A 32 11.42 9.90 -8.83
C LEU A 32 10.88 10.92 -7.83
N THR A 33 11.69 11.34 -6.87
CA THR A 33 11.21 11.90 -5.59
C THR A 33 11.90 13.21 -5.22
N GLU A 34 13.00 13.56 -5.89
CA GLU A 34 13.47 14.94 -5.99
C GLU A 34 12.77 15.60 -7.18
N HIS A 35 11.76 16.42 -6.88
CA HIS A 35 11.09 17.34 -7.83
C HIS A 35 10.32 16.74 -9.02
N GLN A 36 10.32 15.42 -9.24
CA GLN A 36 9.64 14.81 -10.38
C GLN A 36 8.16 14.52 -10.08
N THR A 37 7.28 15.26 -10.74
CA THR A 37 5.88 14.84 -10.90
C THR A 37 5.82 13.83 -12.04
N ILE A 38 5.36 12.61 -11.77
CA ILE A 38 5.04 11.65 -12.84
C ILE A 38 3.78 12.18 -13.54
N LEU A 39 3.96 12.64 -14.77
CA LEU A 39 2.86 12.95 -15.69
C LEU A 39 2.44 11.64 -16.36
N LEU A 40 1.13 11.36 -16.30
CA LEU A 40 0.52 10.19 -16.93
C LEU A 40 -0.25 10.67 -18.16
N ASP A 41 -0.03 10.03 -19.29
CA ASP A 41 -0.83 10.23 -20.51
C ASP A 41 -2.27 9.68 -20.29
N PRO A 42 -3.27 10.10 -21.10
CA PRO A 42 -4.61 9.54 -21.00
C PRO A 42 -4.61 8.01 -21.09
N ASN A 43 -5.29 7.35 -20.14
CA ASN A 43 -5.34 5.88 -19.97
C ASN A 43 -4.04 5.22 -19.47
N GLU A 44 -3.02 5.98 -19.07
CA GLU A 44 -1.90 5.43 -18.30
C GLU A 44 -2.25 5.27 -16.82
N TYR A 45 -1.66 4.27 -16.18
CA TYR A 45 -1.81 4.03 -14.76
C TYR A 45 -0.45 4.08 -14.06
N LEU A 46 -0.44 4.66 -12.86
CA LEU A 46 0.78 4.92 -12.08
C LEU A 46 1.68 3.69 -11.89
N PHE A 47 1.08 2.51 -11.73
CA PHE A 47 1.77 1.24 -11.45
C PHE A 47 1.83 0.30 -12.65
N ASP A 48 1.44 0.74 -13.85
CA ASP A 48 1.52 -0.10 -15.05
C ASP A 48 2.98 -0.30 -15.52
N ILE A 49 3.24 -1.42 -16.16
CA ILE A 49 4.54 -1.81 -16.73
C ILE A 49 4.76 -1.26 -18.15
N ALA A 50 3.72 -0.70 -18.77
CA ALA A 50 3.75 -0.18 -20.14
C ALA A 50 3.88 1.35 -20.21
N THR A 51 4.25 2.03 -19.12
CA THR A 51 4.41 3.50 -19.09
C THR A 51 5.85 3.91 -19.35
N LYS A 52 6.05 5.12 -19.89
CA LYS A 52 7.39 5.70 -20.11
C LYS A 52 8.27 5.71 -18.85
N ASN A 53 7.62 5.79 -17.68
CA ASN A 53 8.27 5.86 -16.38
C ASN A 53 8.22 4.52 -15.62
N SER A 54 7.78 3.42 -16.22
CA SER A 54 7.64 2.14 -15.50
C SER A 54 8.99 1.60 -15.05
N CYS A 55 9.09 1.15 -13.81
CA CYS A 55 10.20 0.29 -13.42
C CYS A 55 9.92 -1.15 -13.83
N VAL A 56 10.88 -1.76 -14.53
CA VAL A 56 10.82 -3.11 -15.10
C VAL A 56 11.96 -3.98 -14.56
N ARG A 57 12.22 -3.94 -13.24
CA ARG A 57 13.24 -4.79 -12.61
C ARG A 57 12.88 -6.27 -12.80
N PRO A 58 13.69 -7.06 -13.52
CA PRO A 58 13.42 -8.49 -13.73
C PRO A 58 13.43 -9.26 -12.40
N LEU A 59 12.55 -10.26 -12.29
CA LEU A 59 12.45 -11.12 -11.10
C LEU A 59 13.78 -11.77 -10.72
N GLU A 60 14.57 -12.21 -11.71
CA GLU A 60 15.91 -12.77 -11.48
C GLU A 60 16.86 -11.79 -10.80
N ASN A 61 16.82 -10.51 -11.22
CA ASN A 61 17.65 -9.47 -10.61
C ASN A 61 17.18 -9.16 -9.19
N PHE A 62 15.86 -9.14 -8.96
CA PHE A 62 15.31 -9.02 -7.62
C PHE A 62 15.77 -10.17 -6.71
N ILE A 63 15.71 -11.43 -7.16
CA ILE A 63 16.21 -12.58 -6.40
C ILE A 63 17.70 -12.47 -6.09
N LYS A 64 18.52 -12.10 -7.08
CA LYS A 64 19.97 -11.89 -6.88
C LYS A 64 20.28 -10.79 -5.87
N LEU A 65 19.50 -9.71 -5.84
CA LEU A 65 19.63 -8.64 -4.86
C LEU A 65 19.18 -9.05 -3.45
N LEU A 66 18.30 -10.04 -3.33
CA LEU A 66 17.93 -10.56 -2.02
C LEU A 66 19.00 -11.48 -1.40
N SER A 67 19.93 -12.02 -2.19
CA SER A 67 20.98 -12.91 -1.69
C SER A 67 22.17 -12.15 -1.06
N LYS A 68 22.51 -12.55 0.17
CA LYS A 68 23.63 -12.20 1.10
C LYS A 68 24.44 -10.88 1.00
N SER A 69 24.87 -10.40 -0.17
CA SER A 69 25.78 -9.24 -0.29
C SER A 69 25.10 -7.91 -0.56
N ASN A 70 23.81 -7.92 -0.92
CA ASN A 70 23.09 -6.70 -1.33
C ASN A 70 22.05 -6.21 -0.31
N VAL A 71 21.85 -6.94 0.80
CA VAL A 71 20.86 -6.60 1.81
C VAL A 71 21.10 -5.19 2.41
N PRO A 72 22.29 -4.86 2.94
CA PRO A 72 22.56 -3.50 3.42
C PRO A 72 22.36 -2.43 2.35
N ARG A 73 22.67 -2.75 1.09
CA ARG A 73 22.49 -1.84 -0.05
C ARG A 73 21.02 -1.58 -0.35
N GLU A 74 20.16 -2.59 -0.29
CA GLU A 74 18.70 -2.43 -0.42
C GLU A 74 18.14 -1.62 0.76
N PHE A 75 18.63 -1.83 1.98
CA PHE A 75 18.27 -1.01 3.14
C PHE A 75 18.69 0.45 2.96
N THR A 76 19.94 0.72 2.55
CA THR A 76 20.42 2.08 2.25
C THR A 76 19.59 2.71 1.13
N SER A 77 19.24 1.94 0.10
CA SER A 77 18.40 2.41 -1.01
C SER A 77 16.97 2.73 -0.55
N PHE A 78 16.42 1.97 0.40
CA PHE A 78 15.13 2.28 1.01
C PHE A 78 15.19 3.55 1.87
N MET A 79 16.26 3.71 2.66
CA MET A 79 16.49 4.92 3.48
C MET A 79 16.69 6.17 2.63
N SER A 80 17.24 6.03 1.41
CA SER A 80 17.39 7.14 0.49
C SER A 80 16.13 7.49 -0.28
N VAL A 81 15.03 6.70 -0.20
CA VAL A 81 13.75 7.07 -0.80
C VAL A 81 13.21 8.30 -0.06
N PRO A 82 13.21 9.48 -0.69
CA PRO A 82 12.74 10.72 -0.08
C PRO A 82 11.30 10.61 0.38
N LEU A 83 11.03 11.20 1.52
CA LEU A 83 9.68 11.54 1.94
C LEU A 83 9.27 12.75 1.10
N THR A 84 8.26 12.62 0.23
CA THR A 84 7.84 13.73 -0.62
C THR A 84 7.36 14.90 0.25
N ARG A 85 8.13 15.99 0.30
CA ARG A 85 7.84 17.21 1.10
C ARG A 85 7.28 18.37 0.28
N THR A 86 7.20 18.23 -1.05
CA THR A 86 6.83 19.32 -1.97
C THR A 86 5.32 19.41 -2.26
N ARG A 87 4.48 18.72 -1.47
CA ARG A 87 3.03 18.65 -1.70
C ARG A 87 2.28 19.48 -0.67
N THR A 88 1.20 20.11 -1.10
CA THR A 88 0.32 20.87 -0.21
C THR A 88 -0.42 19.94 0.75
N VAL A 89 -0.52 20.38 2.00
CA VAL A 89 -1.08 19.64 3.13
C VAL A 89 -1.91 20.58 4.03
N ASP A 90 -2.41 21.69 3.48
CA ASP A 90 -3.04 22.78 4.26
C ASP A 90 -4.24 22.25 5.06
N ALA A 91 -5.11 21.47 4.43
CA ALA A 91 -6.26 20.88 5.11
C ALA A 91 -5.90 19.94 6.27
N PHE A 92 -4.70 19.34 6.26
CA PHE A 92 -4.21 18.54 7.39
C PHE A 92 -3.94 19.42 8.61
N PHE A 93 -3.25 20.56 8.41
CA PHE A 93 -2.91 21.49 9.49
C PHE A 93 -4.11 22.28 9.98
N ASP A 94 -5.04 22.63 9.09
CA ASP A 94 -6.29 23.32 9.45
C ASP A 94 -7.24 22.47 10.30
N ASN A 95 -7.03 21.14 10.34
CA ASN A 95 -7.91 20.18 11.02
C ASN A 95 -7.12 19.21 11.90
N ILE A 96 -6.19 19.74 12.70
CA ILE A 96 -5.25 18.93 13.50
C ILE A 96 -5.94 17.95 14.46
N GLU A 97 -7.11 18.32 14.98
CA GLU A 97 -7.97 17.52 15.89
C GLU A 97 -8.59 16.29 15.20
N ALA A 98 -8.64 16.28 13.87
CA ALA A 98 -9.10 15.12 13.09
C ALA A 98 -7.96 14.12 12.78
N ASN A 99 -6.75 14.38 13.27
CA ASN A 99 -5.57 13.54 13.06
C ASN A 99 -5.16 12.85 14.35
N LYS A 100 -5.00 11.52 14.31
CA LYS A 100 -4.50 10.76 15.46
C LYS A 100 -3.04 11.09 15.78
N TYR A 101 -2.28 11.44 14.75
CA TYR A 101 -0.87 11.78 14.81
C TYR A 101 -0.66 13.13 14.11
N HIS A 102 -0.21 14.12 14.87
CA HIS A 102 -0.24 15.52 14.44
C HIS A 102 0.97 15.95 13.58
N GLU A 103 2.04 15.17 13.50
CA GLU A 103 3.29 15.58 12.82
C GLU A 103 3.79 14.60 11.74
N ASP A 104 3.56 13.28 11.91
CA ASP A 104 4.20 12.26 11.06
C ASP A 104 3.31 11.69 9.94
N VAL A 105 1.99 11.94 9.98
CA VAL A 105 1.00 11.29 9.11
C VAL A 105 0.32 12.31 8.19
N LEU A 106 1.12 13.03 7.41
CA LEU A 106 0.63 14.07 6.51
C LEU A 106 -0.32 13.52 5.43
N VAL A 107 -1.34 14.30 5.10
CA VAL A 107 -2.32 13.97 4.05
C VAL A 107 -2.23 14.99 2.92
N TYR A 108 -1.85 14.54 1.73
CA TYR A 108 -1.71 15.43 0.57
C TYR A 108 -3.06 15.93 0.07
N GLU A 109 -3.17 17.23 -0.21
CA GLU A 109 -4.40 17.86 -0.67
C GLU A 109 -4.93 17.25 -1.97
N LYS A 110 -4.02 16.88 -2.89
CA LYS A 110 -4.38 16.32 -4.21
C LYS A 110 -5.00 14.92 -4.12
N THR A 111 -4.65 14.14 -3.11
CA THR A 111 -5.05 12.73 -2.99
C THR A 111 -5.93 12.46 -1.78
N ARG A 112 -6.21 13.46 -0.93
CA ARG A 112 -7.11 13.27 0.21
C ARG A 112 -8.52 12.90 -0.23
N VAL A 113 -9.19 12.11 0.60
CA VAL A 113 -10.62 11.89 0.44
C VAL A 113 -11.36 13.07 1.04
N ARG A 114 -12.24 13.69 0.26
CA ARG A 114 -13.09 14.80 0.72
C ARG A 114 -14.39 14.25 1.29
N VAL A 115 -14.69 14.57 2.54
CA VAL A 115 -15.88 14.09 3.24
C VAL A 115 -16.44 15.24 4.09
N PRO A 116 -17.59 15.83 3.70
CA PRO A 116 -18.19 16.92 4.46
C PRO A 116 -18.42 16.53 5.93
N HIS A 117 -17.92 17.35 6.84
CA HIS A 117 -18.27 17.26 8.25
C HIS A 117 -19.62 17.94 8.47
N THR A 118 -20.58 17.22 9.04
CA THR A 118 -21.97 17.69 9.22
C THR A 118 -22.07 18.92 10.13
N LYS A 119 -21.20 19.02 11.15
CA LYS A 119 -21.19 20.09 12.17
C LYS A 119 -20.12 21.17 12.00
N LEU A 120 -18.92 20.84 11.52
CA LEU A 120 -17.75 21.73 11.58
C LEU A 120 -17.44 22.47 10.27
N GLY A 121 -18.21 22.24 9.20
CA GLY A 121 -18.09 23.01 7.96
C GLY A 121 -16.83 22.75 7.12
N HIS A 122 -15.93 21.85 7.51
CA HIS A 122 -14.81 21.38 6.69
C HIS A 122 -15.16 20.09 5.92
N ASP A 123 -14.36 19.73 4.91
CA ASP A 123 -14.47 18.46 4.17
C ASP A 123 -13.30 17.50 4.44
N TYR A 124 -12.51 17.79 5.48
CA TYR A 124 -11.33 17.02 5.84
C TYR A 124 -11.67 15.75 6.65
N ILE A 125 -10.99 14.65 6.29
CA ILE A 125 -10.80 13.42 7.05
C ILE A 125 -9.39 12.91 6.74
N ASN A 126 -8.71 12.28 7.71
CA ASN A 126 -7.37 11.72 7.47
C ASN A 126 -7.45 10.42 6.65
N ALA A 127 -7.66 10.57 5.34
CA ALA A 127 -7.71 9.48 4.38
C ALA A 127 -7.16 9.91 3.02
N SER A 128 -6.56 8.97 2.29
CA SER A 128 -6.03 9.23 0.95
C SER A 128 -6.48 8.16 -0.04
N TRP A 129 -6.72 8.58 -1.28
CA TRP A 129 -6.87 7.69 -2.43
C TRP A 129 -5.52 7.09 -2.81
N LEU A 130 -5.49 5.76 -2.98
CA LEU A 130 -4.38 5.07 -3.63
C LEU A 130 -4.84 4.39 -4.91
N ASP A 131 -3.99 4.47 -5.92
CA ASP A 131 -4.13 3.68 -7.13
C ASP A 131 -3.64 2.25 -6.89
N GLY A 132 -4.20 1.31 -7.64
CA GLY A 132 -3.73 -0.06 -7.76
C GLY A 132 -3.06 -0.31 -9.10
N PHE A 133 -2.66 -1.56 -9.34
CA PHE A 133 -2.19 -1.97 -10.66
C PHE A 133 -3.32 -1.86 -11.69
N ARG A 134 -3.14 -0.96 -12.68
CA ARG A 134 -4.11 -0.66 -13.76
C ARG A 134 -5.50 -0.28 -13.25
N GLU A 135 -5.56 0.37 -12.09
CA GLU A 135 -6.82 0.80 -11.48
C GLU A 135 -6.64 2.08 -10.66
N THR A 136 -7.25 3.18 -11.09
CA THR A 136 -7.23 4.43 -10.33
C THR A 136 -8.16 4.39 -9.13
N ARG A 137 -7.77 4.99 -7.99
CA ARG A 137 -8.60 5.05 -6.77
C ARG A 137 -9.10 3.68 -6.30
N LYS A 138 -8.25 2.66 -6.45
CA LYS A 138 -8.55 1.29 -6.02
C LYS A 138 -8.74 1.20 -4.51
N PHE A 139 -7.99 1.98 -3.75
CA PHE A 139 -8.04 1.97 -2.30
C PHE A 139 -8.33 3.34 -1.71
N ILE A 140 -8.94 3.32 -0.54
CA ILE A 140 -8.87 4.40 0.43
C ILE A 140 -8.00 3.89 1.57
N VAL A 141 -6.92 4.59 1.91
CA VAL A 141 -6.16 4.34 3.14
C VAL A 141 -6.52 5.38 4.18
N THR A 142 -6.74 4.94 5.42
CA THR A 142 -7.15 5.83 6.52
C THR A 142 -6.59 5.35 7.85
N GLN A 143 -6.42 6.28 8.79
CA GLN A 143 -6.17 5.96 10.19
C GLN A 143 -7.41 5.31 10.83
N THR A 144 -7.22 4.72 12.01
CA THR A 144 -8.34 4.35 12.89
C THR A 144 -9.20 5.59 13.17
N PRO A 145 -10.54 5.51 12.98
CA PRO A 145 -11.44 6.60 13.28
C PRO A 145 -11.25 7.07 14.73
N LEU A 146 -11.24 8.39 14.90
CA LEU A 146 -11.31 9.01 16.21
C LEU A 146 -12.75 9.11 16.67
N SER A 147 -13.02 9.25 17.98
CA SER A 147 -14.38 9.46 18.48
C SER A 147 -15.09 10.62 17.76
N SER A 148 -14.35 11.69 17.44
CA SER A 148 -14.83 12.87 16.70
C SER A 148 -15.08 12.63 15.21
N THR A 149 -14.50 11.59 14.60
CA THR A 149 -14.52 11.35 13.15
C THR A 149 -15.21 10.05 12.73
N VAL A 150 -15.73 9.23 13.67
CA VAL A 150 -16.42 7.97 13.35
C VAL A 150 -17.59 8.18 12.38
N SER A 151 -18.39 9.23 12.59
CA SER A 151 -19.51 9.57 11.71
C SER A 151 -19.04 9.91 10.28
N GLN A 152 -17.99 10.73 10.15
CA GLN A 152 -17.36 11.02 8.85
C GLN A 152 -16.73 9.77 8.22
N PHE A 153 -16.18 8.85 9.00
CA PHE A 153 -15.68 7.58 8.48
C PHE A 153 -16.82 6.79 7.81
N TYR A 154 -17.98 6.63 8.45
CA TYR A 154 -19.11 5.95 7.83
C TYR A 154 -19.72 6.72 6.65
N ARG A 155 -19.70 8.07 6.70
CA ARG A 155 -19.99 8.94 5.55
C ARG A 155 -19.08 8.63 4.36
N MET A 156 -17.79 8.49 4.60
CA MET A 156 -16.81 8.12 3.60
C MET A 156 -17.13 6.75 2.98
N ILE A 157 -17.37 5.73 3.81
CA ILE A 157 -17.67 4.37 3.35
C ILE A 157 -18.93 4.36 2.49
N TYR A 158 -20.00 5.02 2.95
CA TYR A 158 -21.27 5.11 2.27
C TYR A 158 -21.12 5.88 0.95
N ASP A 159 -20.72 7.15 0.99
CA ASP A 159 -20.73 8.01 -0.19
C ASP A 159 -19.70 7.58 -1.25
N ARG A 160 -18.58 6.97 -0.85
CA ARG A 160 -17.54 6.49 -1.76
C ARG A 160 -17.73 5.04 -2.22
N LYS A 161 -18.84 4.39 -1.85
CA LYS A 161 -19.18 3.01 -2.24
C LYS A 161 -18.08 2.01 -1.86
N SER A 162 -17.47 2.20 -0.69
CA SER A 162 -16.37 1.35 -0.21
C SER A 162 -16.91 0.13 0.54
N TYR A 163 -17.48 -0.85 -0.16
CA TYR A 163 -18.20 -1.95 0.50
C TYR A 163 -17.31 -3.04 1.10
N VAL A 164 -16.00 -2.94 0.94
CA VAL A 164 -15.02 -3.79 1.62
C VAL A 164 -14.12 -2.92 2.50
N ILE A 165 -14.00 -3.29 3.77
CA ILE A 165 -13.11 -2.67 4.74
C ILE A 165 -12.13 -3.75 5.22
N VAL A 166 -10.84 -3.46 5.16
CA VAL A 166 -9.79 -4.28 5.77
C VAL A 166 -9.24 -3.51 6.97
N SER A 167 -9.44 -4.05 8.18
CA SER A 167 -8.85 -3.51 9.40
C SER A 167 -7.63 -4.33 9.81
N LEU A 168 -6.51 -3.63 10.01
CA LEU A 168 -5.24 -4.14 10.54
C LEU A 168 -4.95 -3.53 11.92
N ALA A 169 -5.99 -3.00 12.56
CA ALA A 169 -6.00 -2.38 13.88
C ALA A 169 -7.22 -2.87 14.66
N GLU A 170 -7.26 -2.55 15.95
CA GLU A 170 -8.39 -2.84 16.79
C GLU A 170 -9.62 -2.03 16.35
N LEU A 171 -10.81 -2.57 16.62
CA LEU A 171 -12.09 -1.98 16.25
C LEU A 171 -12.61 -1.00 17.31
N ILE A 172 -11.68 -0.35 18.01
CA ILE A 172 -11.90 0.65 19.04
C ILE A 172 -11.15 1.95 18.71
N ASP A 173 -11.71 3.06 19.13
CA ASP A 173 -11.12 4.39 18.98
C ASP A 173 -10.06 4.67 20.07
N GLU A 174 -9.54 5.90 20.09
CA GLU A 174 -8.56 6.37 21.07
C GLU A 174 -9.06 6.34 22.53
N ASN A 175 -10.38 6.34 22.73
CA ASN A 175 -11.04 6.29 24.03
C ASN A 175 -11.49 4.87 24.40
N ASN A 176 -11.00 3.87 23.68
CA ASN A 176 -11.38 2.46 23.79
C ASN A 176 -12.88 2.20 23.55
N GLN A 177 -13.57 3.11 22.84
CA GLN A 177 -14.96 2.90 22.46
C GLN A 177 -15.04 2.16 21.12
N PRO A 178 -15.90 1.14 21.00
CA PRO A 178 -16.05 0.43 19.74
C PRO A 178 -16.69 1.37 18.70
N TYR A 179 -16.08 1.47 17.53
CA TYR A 179 -16.71 2.11 16.37
C TYR A 179 -17.36 1.10 15.41
N VAL A 180 -17.19 -0.20 15.65
CA VAL A 180 -17.88 -1.32 14.98
C VAL A 180 -18.59 -2.18 16.04
N PRO A 181 -19.84 -2.64 15.84
CA PRO A 181 -20.50 -3.51 16.80
C PRO A 181 -19.75 -4.84 16.97
N GLN A 182 -19.65 -5.34 18.20
CA GLN A 182 -18.73 -6.45 18.52
C GLN A 182 -19.41 -7.83 18.49
N LYS A 183 -20.74 -7.91 18.65
CA LYS A 183 -21.50 -9.16 18.63
C LYS A 183 -22.57 -9.13 17.56
N ILE A 184 -22.95 -10.31 17.08
CA ILE A 184 -24.04 -10.46 16.10
C ILE A 184 -25.33 -9.91 16.70
N GLY A 185 -26.00 -9.04 15.95
CA GLY A 185 -27.21 -8.32 16.37
C GLY A 185 -26.94 -7.00 17.07
N ASP A 186 -25.71 -6.71 17.51
CA ASP A 186 -25.38 -5.41 18.10
C ASP A 186 -25.49 -4.31 17.04
N VAL A 187 -25.99 -3.16 17.48
CA VAL A 187 -26.13 -1.95 16.67
C VAL A 187 -25.41 -0.79 17.32
N LEU A 188 -24.56 -0.09 16.56
CA LEU A 188 -23.98 1.19 16.95
C LEU A 188 -24.56 2.30 16.09
N LYS A 189 -24.76 3.48 16.68
CA LYS A 189 -25.26 4.66 15.99
C LYS A 189 -24.28 5.82 16.11
N PHE A 190 -23.97 6.46 14.99
CA PHE A 190 -23.10 7.62 14.91
C PHE A 190 -23.76 8.67 14.00
N ASP A 191 -24.25 9.74 14.62
CA ASP A 191 -25.13 10.73 13.97
C ASP A 191 -26.23 10.02 13.14
N GLU A 192 -26.20 10.20 11.83
CA GLU A 192 -27.18 9.72 10.84
C GLU A 192 -26.90 8.28 10.32
N PHE A 193 -25.94 7.57 10.93
CA PHE A 193 -25.59 6.21 10.56
C PHE A 193 -25.90 5.21 11.66
N SER A 194 -26.46 4.07 11.25
CA SER A 194 -26.66 2.88 12.07
C SER A 194 -25.89 1.71 11.47
N ILE A 195 -25.12 1.02 12.29
CA ILE A 195 -24.26 -0.10 11.90
C ILE A 195 -24.67 -1.31 12.70
N GLU A 196 -25.17 -2.35 12.03
CA GLU A 196 -25.54 -3.63 12.64
C GLU A 196 -24.53 -4.71 12.25
N MET A 197 -24.08 -5.51 13.21
CA MET A 197 -23.28 -6.70 12.94
C MET A 197 -24.18 -7.88 12.58
N SER A 198 -24.18 -8.31 11.33
CA SER A 198 -25.04 -9.39 10.86
C SER A 198 -24.41 -10.77 10.95
N SER A 199 -23.09 -10.88 10.80
CA SER A 199 -22.39 -12.17 10.88
C SER A 199 -20.92 -11.98 11.20
N ILE A 200 -20.33 -12.93 11.92
CA ILE A 200 -18.88 -13.04 12.13
C ILE A 200 -18.45 -14.47 11.77
N ARG A 201 -17.38 -14.60 10.99
CA ARG A 201 -16.80 -15.88 10.58
C ARG A 201 -15.29 -15.85 10.79
N GLN A 202 -14.81 -16.69 11.71
CA GLN A 202 -13.38 -16.92 11.91
C GLN A 202 -12.79 -17.65 10.69
N ILE A 203 -11.67 -17.15 10.16
CA ILE A 203 -10.98 -17.73 9.00
C ILE A 203 -9.68 -18.43 9.45
N THR A 204 -8.86 -17.74 10.24
CA THR A 204 -7.67 -18.29 10.91
C THR A 204 -7.66 -17.83 12.37
N SER A 205 -6.71 -18.26 13.20
CA SER A 205 -6.59 -17.75 14.58
C SER A 205 -6.33 -16.23 14.67
N THR A 206 -5.88 -15.60 13.57
CA THR A 206 -5.53 -14.17 13.56
C THR A 206 -6.31 -13.34 12.54
N TYR A 207 -7.27 -13.95 11.85
CA TYR A 207 -8.06 -13.33 10.79
C TYR A 207 -9.51 -13.78 10.88
N HIS A 208 -10.43 -12.82 10.91
CA HIS A 208 -11.86 -13.08 10.77
C HIS A 208 -12.50 -12.16 9.72
N SER A 209 -13.64 -12.59 9.22
CA SER A 209 -14.50 -11.79 8.32
C SER A 209 -15.84 -11.53 9.01
N ALA A 210 -16.45 -10.39 8.71
CA ALA A 210 -17.74 -10.00 9.23
C ALA A 210 -18.58 -9.30 8.16
N THR A 211 -19.90 -9.37 8.31
CA THR A 211 -20.85 -8.63 7.49
C THR A 211 -21.53 -7.60 8.34
N LEU A 212 -21.46 -6.34 7.93
CA LEU A 212 -22.18 -5.24 8.54
C LEU A 212 -23.32 -4.78 7.64
N LYS A 213 -24.42 -4.33 8.24
CA LYS A 213 -25.41 -3.49 7.55
C LYS A 213 -25.17 -2.06 7.97
N LEU A 214 -24.85 -1.22 6.99
CA LEU A 214 -24.68 0.22 7.15
C LEU A 214 -25.92 0.93 6.62
N THR A 215 -26.76 1.43 7.52
CA THR A 215 -27.96 2.20 7.19
C THR A 215 -27.70 3.68 7.41
N LYS A 216 -28.00 4.51 6.41
CA LYS A 216 -28.08 5.96 6.57
C LYS A 216 -29.53 6.35 6.77
N GLU A 217 -29.81 7.23 7.73
CA GLU A 217 -31.18 7.69 8.01
C GLU A 217 -31.90 8.18 6.74
N GLY A 218 -33.11 7.65 6.51
CA GLY A 218 -33.91 7.98 5.33
C GLY A 218 -33.37 7.49 3.99
N GLN A 219 -32.33 6.65 3.97
CA GLN A 219 -31.75 6.09 2.75
C GLN A 219 -31.52 4.57 2.86
N ASP A 220 -31.03 3.99 1.76
CA ASP A 220 -30.83 2.55 1.64
C ASP A 220 -29.74 2.01 2.58
N THR A 221 -29.98 0.79 3.06
CA THR A 221 -29.01 -0.01 3.79
C THR A 221 -28.01 -0.66 2.84
N ARG A 222 -26.72 -0.57 3.16
CA ARG A 222 -25.64 -1.16 2.37
C ARG A 222 -24.98 -2.30 3.14
N GLN A 223 -24.73 -3.40 2.44
CA GLN A 223 -23.96 -4.50 2.99
C GLN A 223 -22.47 -4.18 2.88
N ILE A 224 -21.77 -4.19 4.00
CA ILE A 224 -20.32 -3.96 4.08
C ILE A 224 -19.64 -5.24 4.56
N ILE A 225 -18.56 -5.62 3.90
CA ILE A 225 -17.72 -6.75 4.30
C ILE A 225 -16.51 -6.21 5.04
N LEU A 226 -16.36 -6.62 6.29
CA LEU A 226 -15.27 -6.25 7.17
C LEU A 226 -14.31 -7.44 7.31
N LEU A 227 -13.06 -7.26 6.90
CA LEU A 227 -11.98 -8.23 7.04
C LEU A 227 -11.04 -7.71 8.13
N VAL A 228 -10.86 -8.47 9.21
CA VAL A 228 -10.12 -7.99 10.39
C VAL A 228 -8.96 -8.90 10.68
N TYR A 229 -7.76 -8.32 10.65
CA TYR A 229 -6.52 -9.01 10.95
C TYR A 229 -5.93 -8.54 12.27
N HIS A 230 -5.79 -9.47 13.21
CA HIS A 230 -5.19 -9.26 14.53
C HIS A 230 -3.80 -9.87 14.65
N GLY A 231 -3.26 -10.45 13.56
CA GLY A 231 -1.99 -11.16 13.57
C GLY A 231 -0.76 -10.28 13.40
N TRP A 232 -0.91 -8.95 13.36
CA TRP A 232 0.24 -8.05 13.28
C TRP A 232 0.96 -8.02 14.63
N GLY A 233 2.18 -8.54 14.69
CA GLY A 233 2.95 -8.65 15.93
C GLY A 233 3.49 -7.30 16.42
N VAL A 234 4.04 -7.33 17.64
CA VAL A 234 4.73 -6.18 18.26
C VAL A 234 5.97 -5.78 17.45
N SER A 235 6.65 -6.75 16.83
CA SER A 235 7.84 -6.56 16.01
C SER A 235 7.62 -5.87 14.66
N GLY A 236 6.41 -5.38 14.38
CA GLY A 236 6.13 -4.58 13.18
C GLY A 236 5.82 -5.38 11.90
N TYR A 237 5.73 -6.71 11.96
CA TYR A 237 5.32 -7.57 10.84
C TYR A 237 4.26 -8.62 11.26
N PRO A 238 3.52 -9.20 10.30
CA PRO A 238 2.54 -10.26 10.56
C PRO A 238 3.18 -11.53 11.15
N ARG A 239 2.58 -12.08 12.22
CA ARG A 239 2.97 -13.36 12.83
C ARG A 239 2.71 -14.56 11.92
N HIS A 240 1.71 -14.43 11.05
CA HIS A 240 1.41 -15.41 10.00
C HIS A 240 1.42 -14.71 8.63
N PRO A 241 2.59 -14.50 8.01
CA PRO A 241 2.75 -13.79 6.73
C PRO A 241 1.80 -14.28 5.63
N SER A 242 1.57 -15.59 5.55
CA SER A 242 0.69 -16.20 4.55
C SER A 242 -0.78 -15.76 4.68
N ASP A 243 -1.22 -15.28 5.84
CA ASP A 243 -2.59 -14.77 6.00
C ASP A 243 -2.78 -13.44 5.26
N ILE A 244 -1.71 -12.68 5.03
CA ILE A 244 -1.79 -11.45 4.23
C ILE A 244 -2.17 -11.76 2.78
N HIS A 245 -1.64 -12.83 2.19
CA HIS A 245 -2.05 -13.28 0.85
C HIS A 245 -3.52 -13.67 0.80
N LYS A 246 -4.04 -14.30 1.86
CA LYS A 246 -5.48 -14.63 1.97
C LYS A 246 -6.33 -13.38 2.04
N ILE A 247 -5.96 -12.41 2.87
CA ILE A 247 -6.67 -11.12 2.98
C ILE A 247 -6.68 -10.40 1.63
N ILE A 248 -5.56 -10.38 0.90
CA ILE A 248 -5.49 -9.78 -0.44
C ILE A 248 -6.43 -10.51 -1.42
N ALA A 249 -6.45 -11.84 -1.41
CA ALA A 249 -7.36 -12.62 -2.23
C ALA A 249 -8.83 -12.30 -1.89
N ASP A 250 -9.19 -12.37 -0.60
CA ASP A 250 -10.54 -12.16 -0.10
C ASP A 250 -11.04 -10.74 -0.38
N MET A 251 -10.23 -9.70 -0.08
CA MET A 251 -10.65 -8.30 -0.28
C MET A 251 -10.97 -8.02 -1.74
N ASN A 252 -10.20 -8.56 -2.68
CA ASN A 252 -10.41 -8.35 -4.11
C ASN A 252 -11.56 -9.21 -4.65
N HIS A 253 -11.71 -10.43 -4.14
CA HIS A 253 -12.83 -11.30 -4.49
C HIS A 253 -14.16 -10.66 -4.05
N MET A 254 -14.23 -10.22 -2.79
CA MET A 254 -15.42 -9.56 -2.25
C MET A 254 -15.71 -8.24 -2.94
N LYS A 255 -14.69 -7.43 -3.24
CA LYS A 255 -14.85 -6.21 -4.05
C LYS A 255 -15.49 -6.54 -5.40
N THR A 256 -15.03 -7.58 -6.08
CA THR A 256 -15.56 -7.98 -7.39
C THR A 256 -17.04 -8.39 -7.30
N ILE A 257 -17.38 -9.23 -6.32
CA ILE A 257 -18.76 -9.68 -6.09
C ILE A 257 -19.68 -8.50 -5.76
N LEU A 258 -19.27 -7.65 -4.82
CA LEU A 258 -20.09 -6.53 -4.36
C LEU A 258 -20.23 -5.44 -5.43
N ARG A 259 -19.18 -5.21 -6.24
CA ARG A 259 -19.26 -4.31 -7.38
C ARG A 259 -20.23 -4.83 -8.42
N LYS A 260 -20.17 -6.12 -8.77
CA LYS A 260 -21.11 -6.74 -9.71
C LYS A 260 -22.55 -6.60 -9.21
N LYS A 261 -22.81 -6.96 -7.96
CA LYS A 261 -24.13 -6.79 -7.34
C LYS A 261 -24.60 -5.33 -7.38
N ALA A 262 -23.72 -4.38 -7.05
CA ALA A 262 -24.06 -2.96 -7.09
C ALA A 262 -24.35 -2.44 -8.51
N LEU A 263 -23.72 -3.00 -9.55
CA LEU A 263 -24.04 -2.71 -10.95
C LEU A 263 -25.41 -3.28 -11.32
N ASP A 264 -25.66 -4.54 -10.99
CA ASP A 264 -26.93 -5.23 -11.25
C ASP A 264 -28.12 -4.51 -10.57
N GLU A 265 -27.88 -3.92 -9.39
CA GLU A 265 -28.86 -3.15 -8.60
C GLU A 265 -28.87 -1.64 -8.93
N ASN A 266 -28.15 -1.19 -9.97
CA ASN A 266 -28.03 0.23 -10.37
C ASN A 266 -27.55 1.18 -9.25
N MET A 267 -26.86 0.64 -8.24
CA MET A 267 -26.28 1.41 -7.14
C MET A 267 -24.91 2.00 -7.50
N THR A 268 -24.29 1.60 -8.60
CA THR A 268 -23.02 2.15 -9.10
C THR A 268 -22.96 2.12 -10.62
N GLU A 269 -22.10 2.96 -11.20
CA GLU A 269 -21.84 2.97 -12.64
C GLU A 269 -20.54 2.21 -12.97
N GLU A 270 -20.41 1.76 -14.21
CA GLU A 270 -19.26 0.97 -14.67
C GLU A 270 -17.93 1.70 -14.48
N LYS A 271 -17.88 3.00 -14.77
CA LYS A 271 -16.66 3.83 -14.64
C LYS A 271 -16.46 4.40 -13.24
N GLN A 272 -17.44 4.25 -12.34
CA GLN A 272 -17.34 4.81 -11.01
C GLN A 272 -16.32 4.02 -10.16
N PRO A 273 -15.44 4.70 -9.39
CA PRO A 273 -14.57 4.02 -8.43
C PRO A 273 -15.38 3.23 -7.41
N PHE A 274 -14.89 2.04 -7.08
CA PHE A 274 -15.48 1.14 -6.07
C PHE A 274 -14.35 0.65 -5.15
N PRO A 275 -13.87 1.52 -4.24
CA PRO A 275 -12.62 1.29 -3.52
C PRO A 275 -12.75 0.24 -2.42
N ILE A 276 -11.61 -0.31 -2.02
CA ILE A 276 -11.46 -1.04 -0.76
C ILE A 276 -10.88 -0.07 0.27
N THR A 277 -11.49 0.05 1.45
CA THR A 277 -10.90 0.82 2.55
C THR A 277 -9.90 -0.05 3.31
N LEU A 278 -8.65 0.40 3.39
CA LEU A 278 -7.57 -0.24 4.14
C LEU A 278 -7.24 0.63 5.36
N MET A 279 -7.44 0.10 6.54
CA MET A 279 -7.30 0.83 7.79
C MET A 279 -6.30 0.16 8.72
N CYS A 280 -5.44 0.98 9.30
CA CYS A 280 -4.55 0.61 10.39
C CYS A 280 -4.48 1.78 11.37
N PHE A 281 -3.57 1.75 12.32
CA PHE A 281 -3.50 2.80 13.34
C PHE A 281 -3.25 4.20 12.74
N ASP A 282 -2.42 4.31 11.70
CA ASP A 282 -1.99 5.56 11.05
C ASP A 282 -2.45 5.71 9.58
N GLY A 283 -2.95 4.65 8.96
CA GLY A 283 -3.27 4.63 7.53
C GLY A 283 -2.06 4.74 6.59
N LEU A 284 -0.82 4.61 7.07
CA LEU A 284 0.40 4.69 6.23
C LEU A 284 1.37 3.51 6.38
N SER A 285 1.25 2.73 7.45
CA SER A 285 2.14 1.59 7.71
C SER A 285 1.55 0.31 7.14
N ARG A 286 0.76 -0.40 7.94
CA ARG A 286 0.19 -1.71 7.62
C ARG A 286 -0.74 -1.64 6.41
N SER A 287 -1.58 -0.60 6.32
CA SER A 287 -2.49 -0.41 5.19
C SER A 287 -1.75 -0.26 3.86
N CYS A 288 -0.66 0.52 3.84
CA CYS A 288 0.14 0.69 2.63
C CYS A 288 0.93 -0.57 2.27
N VAL A 289 1.32 -1.39 3.25
CA VAL A 289 1.91 -2.73 3.00
C VAL A 289 0.92 -3.63 2.26
N ILE A 290 -0.35 -3.66 2.67
CA ILE A 290 -1.39 -4.43 1.96
C ILE A 290 -1.57 -3.92 0.52
N ALA A 291 -1.68 -2.60 0.33
CA ALA A 291 -1.80 -2.00 -0.99
C ALA A 291 -0.57 -2.30 -1.88
N ALA A 292 0.64 -2.15 -1.33
CA ALA A 292 1.89 -2.43 -2.05
C ALA A 292 1.98 -3.88 -2.49
N LEU A 293 1.69 -4.84 -1.60
CA LEU A 293 1.74 -6.25 -1.94
C LEU A 293 0.69 -6.63 -2.99
N ASP A 294 -0.51 -6.06 -2.89
CA ASP A 294 -1.57 -6.22 -3.88
C ASP A 294 -1.15 -5.75 -5.29
N ILE A 295 -0.46 -4.62 -5.37
CA ILE A 295 0.12 -4.07 -6.60
C ILE A 295 1.22 -5.00 -7.12
N LEU A 296 2.17 -5.39 -6.26
CA LEU A 296 3.30 -6.25 -6.62
C LEU A 296 2.83 -7.60 -7.17
N CYS A 297 1.87 -8.25 -6.50
CA CYS A 297 1.33 -9.55 -6.94
C CYS A 297 0.70 -9.45 -8.34
N ARG A 298 -0.10 -8.41 -8.60
CA ARG A 298 -0.71 -8.20 -9.94
C ARG A 298 0.30 -7.84 -11.01
N ARG A 299 1.27 -6.98 -10.68
CA ARG A 299 2.37 -6.63 -11.59
C ARG A 299 3.15 -7.89 -11.98
N LEU A 300 3.46 -8.74 -11.01
CA LEU A 300 4.17 -9.99 -11.23
C LEU A 300 3.36 -10.96 -12.11
N GLU A 301 2.08 -11.20 -11.79
CA GLU A 301 1.21 -12.06 -12.60
C GLU A 301 1.09 -11.54 -14.04
N HIS A 302 0.84 -10.25 -14.22
CA HIS A 302 0.66 -9.65 -15.55
C HIS A 302 1.94 -9.68 -16.38
N SER A 303 3.06 -9.25 -15.81
CA SER A 303 4.35 -9.25 -16.50
C SER A 303 4.82 -10.66 -16.86
N THR A 304 4.56 -11.65 -16.00
CA THR A 304 4.79 -13.08 -16.31
C THR A 304 3.98 -13.52 -17.53
N ALA A 305 2.71 -13.11 -17.62
CA ALA A 305 1.85 -13.43 -18.77
C ALA A 305 2.34 -12.77 -20.08
N LEU A 306 3.10 -11.67 -20.00
CA LEU A 306 3.76 -11.05 -21.15
C LEU A 306 5.14 -11.68 -21.49
N GLY A 307 5.58 -12.67 -20.71
CA GLY A 307 6.82 -13.42 -20.96
C GLY A 307 8.04 -12.92 -20.17
N THR A 308 7.94 -11.87 -19.37
CA THR A 308 9.05 -11.43 -18.51
C THR A 308 8.54 -10.97 -17.15
N PRO A 309 8.78 -11.74 -16.06
CA PRO A 309 8.32 -11.39 -14.73
C PRO A 309 9.08 -10.19 -14.15
N TYR A 310 8.35 -9.19 -13.66
CA TYR A 310 8.91 -7.98 -13.04
C TYR A 310 8.49 -7.82 -11.58
N VAL A 311 9.45 -7.43 -10.73
CA VAL A 311 9.23 -7.11 -9.31
C VAL A 311 10.12 -5.95 -8.91
N ASP A 312 9.52 -4.83 -8.46
CA ASP A 312 10.26 -3.73 -7.84
C ASP A 312 9.52 -3.18 -6.61
N VAL A 313 10.00 -3.55 -5.43
CA VAL A 313 9.43 -3.15 -4.14
C VAL A 313 9.71 -1.67 -3.85
N LEU A 314 10.92 -1.18 -4.14
CA LEU A 314 11.32 0.20 -3.88
C LEU A 314 10.55 1.19 -4.74
N ASP A 315 10.42 0.93 -6.04
CA ASP A 315 9.62 1.74 -6.97
C ASP A 315 8.15 1.76 -6.55
N THR A 316 7.61 0.61 -6.15
CA THR A 316 6.21 0.52 -5.67
C THR A 316 6.01 1.39 -4.43
N ILE A 317 6.92 1.34 -3.45
CA ILE A 317 6.86 2.19 -2.25
C ILE A 317 7.03 3.67 -2.62
N ALA A 318 7.98 4.02 -3.47
CA ALA A 318 8.23 5.40 -3.89
C ALA A 318 6.99 6.02 -4.54
N ARG A 319 6.33 5.30 -5.45
CA ARG A 319 5.06 5.72 -6.07
C ARG A 319 3.91 5.81 -5.07
N LEU A 320 3.81 4.88 -4.12
CA LEU A 320 2.84 5.00 -3.04
C LEU A 320 3.08 6.26 -2.19
N ARG A 321 4.35 6.61 -1.92
CA ARG A 321 4.74 7.85 -1.23
C ARG A 321 4.43 9.13 -2.01
N MET A 322 4.09 9.04 -3.30
CA MET A 322 3.52 10.16 -4.06
C MET A 322 2.02 10.36 -3.78
N LEU A 323 1.32 9.31 -3.34
CA LEU A 323 -0.12 9.33 -3.09
C LEU A 323 -0.46 9.46 -1.59
N ARG A 324 0.34 8.86 -0.71
CA ARG A 324 0.20 8.93 0.76
C ARG A 324 1.57 9.16 1.37
N ALA A 325 1.72 10.27 2.11
CA ALA A 325 2.99 10.62 2.71
C ALA A 325 3.53 9.50 3.60
N ALA A 326 4.84 9.26 3.51
CA ALA A 326 5.55 8.25 4.30
C ALA A 326 4.97 6.82 4.22
N ALA A 327 4.22 6.48 3.17
CA ALA A 327 3.75 5.11 2.93
C ALA A 327 4.90 4.09 3.08
N CYS A 328 4.63 3.01 3.82
CA CYS A 328 5.63 2.01 4.22
C CYS A 328 6.88 2.66 4.85
N PRO A 329 6.78 3.24 6.04
CA PRO A 329 7.83 4.12 6.58
C PRO A 329 9.06 3.35 7.10
N LYS A 330 8.87 2.13 7.59
CA LYS A 330 9.92 1.34 8.24
C LYS A 330 10.54 0.31 7.29
N ALA A 331 11.80 -0.03 7.54
CA ALA A 331 12.54 -0.97 6.70
C ALA A 331 12.00 -2.41 6.80
N GLU A 332 11.40 -2.77 7.93
CA GLU A 332 10.72 -4.05 8.13
C GLU A 332 9.57 -4.25 7.15
N HIS A 333 8.90 -3.17 6.71
CA HIS A 333 7.89 -3.24 5.66
C HIS A 333 8.50 -3.62 4.31
N HIS A 334 9.68 -3.07 3.98
CA HIS A 334 10.40 -3.41 2.75
C HIS A 334 10.83 -4.88 2.74
N ILE A 335 11.38 -5.36 3.87
CA ILE A 335 11.74 -6.78 4.06
C ILE A 335 10.50 -7.65 3.90
N PHE A 336 9.42 -7.32 4.61
CA PHE A 336 8.20 -8.10 4.58
C PHE A 336 7.62 -8.19 3.17
N LEU A 337 7.54 -7.07 2.44
CA LEU A 337 7.06 -7.04 1.06
C LEU A 337 7.92 -7.90 0.14
N SER A 338 9.25 -7.84 0.32
CA SER A 338 10.20 -8.63 -0.46
C SER A 338 10.02 -10.14 -0.22
N MET A 339 9.84 -10.55 1.02
CA MET A 339 9.60 -11.94 1.40
C MET A 339 8.21 -12.42 0.94
N ALA A 340 7.18 -11.58 1.09
CA ALA A 340 5.82 -11.92 0.72
C ALA A 340 5.66 -12.07 -0.80
N ILE A 341 6.33 -11.25 -1.61
CA ILE A 341 6.27 -11.38 -3.07
C ILE A 341 7.05 -12.61 -3.57
N LEU A 342 8.15 -13.01 -2.90
CA LEU A 342 8.82 -14.29 -3.15
C LEU A 342 7.89 -15.47 -2.86
N GLU A 343 7.26 -15.48 -1.69
CA GLU A 343 6.30 -16.52 -1.30
C GLU A 343 5.17 -16.64 -2.33
N PHE A 344 4.67 -15.51 -2.82
CA PHE A 344 3.67 -15.47 -3.88
C PHE A 344 4.17 -16.06 -5.20
N GLY A 345 5.36 -15.65 -5.66
CA GLY A 345 5.98 -16.16 -6.89
C GLY A 345 6.20 -17.68 -6.85
N ILE A 346 6.62 -18.21 -5.69
CA ILE A 346 6.76 -19.65 -5.46
C ILE A 346 5.39 -20.35 -5.54
N ARG A 347 4.37 -19.84 -4.83
CA ARG A 347 3.01 -20.44 -4.82
C ARG A 347 2.36 -20.43 -6.20
N ARG A 348 2.60 -19.39 -7.00
CA ARG A 348 2.10 -19.25 -8.36
C ARG A 348 2.92 -20.02 -9.39
N ARG A 349 4.01 -20.70 -8.98
CA ARG A 349 4.97 -21.39 -9.87
C ARG A 349 5.59 -20.46 -10.91
N ILE A 350 5.73 -19.18 -10.59
CA ILE A 350 6.44 -18.18 -11.40
C ILE A 350 7.95 -18.32 -11.16
N ILE A 351 8.34 -18.58 -9.90
CA ILE A 351 9.72 -18.90 -9.53
C ILE A 351 9.93 -20.40 -9.76
N SER A 352 10.89 -20.74 -10.63
CA SER A 352 11.23 -22.14 -10.93
C SER A 352 12.01 -22.79 -9.78
N ARG A 353 12.19 -24.12 -9.83
CA ARG A 353 13.00 -24.84 -8.82
C ARG A 353 14.47 -24.42 -8.87
N GLU A 354 14.98 -24.10 -10.05
CA GLU A 354 16.34 -23.63 -10.30
C GLU A 354 16.53 -22.25 -9.67
N MET A 355 15.61 -21.30 -9.94
CA MET A 355 15.63 -19.97 -9.32
C MET A 355 15.51 -20.05 -7.80
N LEU A 356 14.70 -20.99 -7.28
CA LEU A 356 14.57 -21.21 -5.84
C LEU A 356 15.89 -21.64 -5.19
N ALA A 357 16.72 -22.42 -5.90
CA ALA A 357 18.03 -22.85 -5.42
C ALA A 357 19.05 -21.70 -5.31
N GLU A 358 18.83 -20.59 -6.01
CA GLU A 358 19.67 -19.38 -5.96
C GLU A 358 19.33 -18.45 -4.78
N ILE A 359 18.21 -18.69 -4.09
CA ILE A 359 17.77 -17.83 -2.99
C ILE A 359 18.55 -18.15 -1.70
N ASP A 360 19.43 -17.23 -1.27
CA ASP A 360 20.12 -17.29 0.03
C ASP A 360 19.64 -16.17 0.97
N LEU A 361 18.74 -16.53 1.89
CA LEU A 361 18.14 -15.61 2.87
C LEU A 361 18.92 -15.49 4.18
N SER A 362 20.08 -16.14 4.31
CA SER A 362 20.83 -16.12 5.58
C SER A 362 21.32 -14.71 5.97
N GLY A 363 21.42 -13.77 5.02
CA GLY A 363 21.70 -12.36 5.28
C GLY A 363 20.46 -11.49 5.60
N PHE A 364 19.25 -12.02 5.46
CA PHE A 364 17.98 -11.31 5.73
C PHE A 364 17.48 -11.48 7.16
N VAL A 365 17.90 -12.55 7.84
CA VAL A 365 17.62 -12.76 9.26
C VAL A 365 18.69 -12.03 10.05
N LEU A 366 18.34 -10.88 10.64
CA LEU A 366 19.10 -10.38 11.78
C LEU A 366 18.94 -11.42 12.88
N SER A 367 19.94 -12.29 13.05
CA SER A 367 20.01 -13.16 14.22
C SER A 367 20.12 -12.26 15.44
N GLY A 368 18.98 -11.90 16.02
CA GLY A 368 18.95 -11.40 17.37
C GLY A 368 19.47 -12.54 18.24
N GLU A 369 20.70 -12.40 18.74
CA GLU A 369 21.08 -13.13 19.94
C GLU A 369 20.05 -12.74 21.00
N VAL A 370 19.13 -13.66 21.28
CA VAL A 370 18.34 -13.60 22.51
C VAL A 370 19.36 -13.84 23.62
N LYS A 371 19.86 -12.75 24.22
CA LYS A 371 20.56 -12.80 25.50
C LYS A 371 19.56 -12.82 26.64
#